data_AF-A0A4Y9YJY3-F1
#
_entry.id   AF-A0A4Y9YJY3-F1
#
_cell.length_a   1.000
_cell.length_b   1.000
_cell.length_c   1.000
_cell.angle_alpha   90.00
_cell.angle_beta   90.00
_cell.angle_gamma   90.00
#
_symmetry.space_group_name_H-M   'P 1'
#
loop_
_entity.id
_entity.type
_entity.pdbx_description
1 polymer ?
#
loop_
_entity_poly.entity_id
_entity_poly.type
_entity_poly.pdbx_seq_one_letter_code
_entity_poly.pdbx_strand_id
1 'polypeptide(L)'
;MAFLRLLSALVACLGLAWTSNGQGPYPGQIKNLVTFGDSYSDVYAPGDNGTAWPIYAAMYGNFTLYPFAKSGATCSNYLTYKPFPPVFESQLPLYFTEKYNGSLELDPTSTMYTLWIGTNDVGVNALLTGDQTPGVTLVDTIGCAVEWVKVLYTSGARNFVFQNMLPLQDTILYSTYSYPNRYWTEERNTTEWNVMMTEITNTGNALSLAWLTALAPTLEGAHLGYFNSYGLVADIYANPQNYLNGTAPLNVTGCINSCEYQLNESTAGPVTCNVAEGTARDSFMWYDELHPSEQTDRVIAREIASAVWSAAQGPYPGQIKNLVTFGDSYSDVGNPGDNATAWPVYAAMYGDFTLYPYAKSGGTCSNYLTPRLFPSVFEDELPLYFTERENGSLVLDPTDTMYTLWIGTNDVGVGELITGQQTPGVTLVDTISCAVDWVKVLYTAGARNFIVQNMLPLQLTILYSADSYPNRYWTEQRNTTEWNVFMTEMTNTGNTLSAAMLSALAPTLTGAHLGIFDSYGLISAVYTHPQNYLNGTAAYNVTGCINSCVYQLDESTAGPVTCNVTEGTARDSFMWYDELHPSEQTDRVIAREIAAAIVRNSSTWIDWLI
;
A
#
# COMPACT_ATOMS: atom_id res chain seq x y z
N MET A 1 -8.97 32.82 -7.38
CA MET A 1 -7.83 32.72 -6.45
C MET A 1 -8.27 32.69 -4.97
N ALA A 2 -9.39 32.05 -4.65
CA ALA A 2 -9.88 31.84 -3.27
C ALA A 2 -10.94 30.72 -3.26
N PHE A 3 -10.65 29.55 -3.82
CA PHE A 3 -11.52 28.36 -3.76
C PHE A 3 -10.73 27.04 -3.96
N LEU A 4 -9.43 27.06 -3.66
CA LEU A 4 -8.52 25.91 -3.83
C LEU A 4 -7.71 25.68 -2.54
N ARG A 5 -8.41 25.45 -1.42
CA ARG A 5 -7.81 24.99 -0.15
C ARG A 5 -8.89 24.30 0.68
N LEU A 6 -9.24 23.08 0.33
CA LEU A 6 -9.91 22.10 1.18
C LEU A 6 -9.87 20.77 0.43
N LEU A 7 -9.52 19.69 1.13
CA LEU A 7 -9.26 18.33 0.66
C LEU A 7 -7.80 18.03 0.29
N SER A 8 -6.94 18.12 1.29
CA SER A 8 -5.75 17.29 1.44
C SER A 8 -5.96 16.37 2.65
N ALA A 9 -5.44 15.16 2.57
CA ALA A 9 -5.24 14.20 3.67
C ALA A 9 -6.44 13.32 4.07
N LEU A 10 -6.44 12.11 3.50
CA LEU A 10 -6.96 10.90 4.12
C LEU A 10 -6.01 9.77 3.68
N VAL A 11 -4.80 9.73 4.26
CA VAL A 11 -3.90 8.59 4.11
C VAL A 11 -4.44 7.52 5.07
N ALA A 12 -5.19 6.54 4.56
CA ALA A 12 -5.42 5.35 5.38
C ALA A 12 -4.15 4.51 5.35
N CYS A 13 -3.60 4.28 6.53
CA CYS A 13 -2.52 3.33 6.75
C CYS A 13 -3.06 1.91 6.57
N LEU A 14 -3.01 1.38 5.35
CA LEU A 14 -3.26 -0.03 5.12
C LEU A 14 -2.05 -0.85 5.57
N GLY A 15 -2.35 -1.92 6.30
CA GLY A 15 -1.38 -2.93 6.66
C GLY A 15 -1.00 -3.80 5.47
N LEU A 16 0.26 -4.18 5.37
CA LEU A 16 0.72 -5.15 4.38
C LEU A 16 0.12 -6.52 4.73
N ALA A 17 -0.82 -7.01 3.91
CA ALA A 17 -1.34 -8.36 4.04
C ALA A 17 -0.50 -9.30 3.18
N TRP A 18 0.16 -10.28 3.82
CA TRP A 18 0.87 -11.34 3.13
C TRP A 18 0.13 -12.65 3.33
N THR A 19 -0.08 -13.35 2.23
CA THR A 19 -0.65 -14.70 2.23
C THR A 19 0.12 -15.53 1.21
N SER A 20 0.18 -16.84 1.41
CA SER A 20 0.82 -17.75 0.45
C SER A 20 0.13 -17.76 -0.93
N ASN A 21 -1.09 -17.21 -1.05
CA ASN A 21 -1.93 -17.19 -2.26
C ASN A 21 -2.59 -15.83 -2.59
N GLY A 22 -2.07 -14.71 -2.08
CA GLY A 22 -2.60 -13.34 -2.31
C GLY A 22 -3.99 -12.97 -1.76
N GLN A 23 -4.77 -13.88 -1.18
CA GLN A 23 -6.15 -13.60 -0.74
C GLN A 23 -6.29 -13.59 0.79
N GLY A 24 -6.70 -12.47 1.40
CA GLY A 24 -7.06 -12.39 2.83
C GLY A 24 -8.42 -13.01 3.16
N PRO A 25 -8.87 -13.00 4.44
CA PRO A 25 -10.17 -13.53 4.84
C PRO A 25 -11.33 -12.87 4.08
N TYR A 26 -12.38 -13.61 3.69
CA TYR A 26 -13.56 -13.01 3.06
C TYR A 26 -14.28 -12.04 4.03
N PRO A 27 -14.97 -10.99 3.55
CA PRO A 27 -15.78 -10.12 4.40
C PRO A 27 -16.81 -10.91 5.18
N GLY A 28 -16.90 -10.60 6.47
CA GLY A 28 -17.75 -11.32 7.39
C GLY A 28 -17.29 -12.75 7.69
N GLN A 29 -16.16 -13.24 7.16
CA GLN A 29 -15.55 -14.51 7.58
C GLN A 29 -15.12 -14.43 9.05
N ILE A 30 -14.47 -13.33 9.43
CA ILE A 30 -14.00 -13.13 10.81
C ILE A 30 -15.19 -12.77 11.70
N LYS A 31 -15.36 -13.56 12.76
CA LYS A 31 -16.39 -13.43 13.81
C LYS A 31 -15.79 -13.18 15.19
N ASN A 32 -14.54 -13.59 15.40
CA ASN A 32 -13.88 -13.52 16.71
C ASN A 32 -12.60 -12.70 16.60
N LEU A 33 -12.33 -11.87 17.61
CA LEU A 33 -11.10 -11.10 17.77
C LEU A 33 -10.41 -11.53 19.06
N VAL A 34 -9.20 -12.08 18.96
CA VAL A 34 -8.37 -12.50 20.10
C VAL A 34 -7.19 -11.54 20.22
N THR A 35 -7.07 -10.84 21.35
CA THR A 35 -6.03 -9.83 21.53
C THR A 35 -4.97 -10.25 22.54
N PHE A 36 -3.70 -10.05 22.18
CA PHE A 36 -2.52 -10.17 23.03
C PHE A 36 -1.75 -8.85 23.00
N GLY A 37 -1.01 -8.55 24.06
CA GLY A 37 -0.26 -7.31 24.14
C GLY A 37 -0.15 -6.74 25.54
N ASP A 38 0.11 -5.44 25.62
CA ASP A 38 0.33 -4.72 26.87
C ASP A 38 -0.83 -3.78 27.24
N SER A 39 -0.53 -2.68 27.95
CA SER A 39 -1.48 -1.67 28.39
C SER A 39 -2.18 -0.94 27.25
N TYR A 40 -1.66 -0.99 26.03
CA TYR A 40 -2.38 -0.50 24.85
C TYR A 40 -3.57 -1.39 24.47
N SER A 41 -3.59 -2.65 24.89
CA SER A 41 -4.64 -3.61 24.48
C SER A 41 -5.39 -4.26 25.65
N ASP A 42 -5.02 -3.98 26.90
CA ASP A 42 -5.69 -4.53 28.09
C ASP A 42 -7.04 -3.83 28.33
N VAL A 43 -8.13 -4.61 28.30
CA VAL A 43 -9.49 -4.11 28.50
C VAL A 43 -9.91 -4.01 29.98
N TYR A 44 -9.14 -4.62 30.89
CA TYR A 44 -9.43 -4.65 32.32
C TYR A 44 -8.66 -3.57 33.09
N ALA A 45 -7.46 -3.24 32.63
CA ALA A 45 -6.61 -2.19 33.18
C ALA A 45 -5.99 -1.35 32.06
N PRO A 46 -6.83 -0.63 31.28
CA PRO A 46 -6.36 0.12 30.13
C PRO A 46 -5.45 1.26 30.56
N GLY A 47 -4.40 1.52 29.78
CA GLY A 47 -3.43 2.58 30.09
C GLY A 47 -4.03 3.99 30.08
N ASP A 48 -5.13 4.18 29.36
CA ASP A 48 -5.80 5.47 29.17
C ASP A 48 -6.94 5.75 30.17
N ASN A 49 -7.22 4.82 31.10
CA ASN A 49 -8.37 4.87 32.02
C ASN A 49 -9.74 5.10 31.31
N GLY A 50 -9.81 4.77 30.03
CA GLY A 50 -10.97 4.88 29.14
C GLY A 50 -11.40 3.51 28.64
N THR A 51 -12.01 3.49 27.45
CA THR A 51 -12.37 2.25 26.76
C THR A 51 -11.27 1.89 25.77
N ALA A 52 -10.54 0.80 26.03
CA ALA A 52 -9.45 0.37 25.16
C ALA A 52 -9.93 0.04 23.72
N TRP A 53 -9.05 0.27 22.74
CA TRP A 53 -9.32 0.03 21.32
C TRP A 53 -9.91 -1.37 20.99
N PRO A 54 -9.57 -2.49 21.66
CA PRO A 54 -10.13 -3.80 21.30
C PRO A 54 -11.65 -3.87 21.49
N ILE A 55 -12.19 -3.16 22.47
CA ILE A 55 -13.64 -3.08 22.70
C ILE A 55 -14.29 -2.36 21.52
N TYR A 56 -13.75 -1.21 21.13
CA TYR A 56 -14.24 -0.46 19.98
C TYR A 56 -14.11 -1.24 18.68
N ALA A 57 -12.99 -1.95 18.45
CA ALA A 57 -12.78 -2.75 17.25
C ALA A 57 -13.80 -3.90 17.17
N ALA A 58 -14.06 -4.56 18.29
CA ALA A 58 -15.10 -5.59 18.39
C ALA A 58 -16.50 -5.02 18.11
N MET A 59 -16.81 -3.81 18.59
CA MET A 59 -18.07 -3.14 18.29
C MET A 59 -18.20 -2.74 16.82
N TYR A 60 -17.19 -2.06 16.26
CA TYR A 60 -17.19 -1.58 14.88
C TYR A 60 -17.19 -2.73 13.87
N GLY A 61 -16.44 -3.79 14.18
CA GLY A 61 -16.35 -4.99 13.36
C GLY A 61 -17.39 -6.07 13.65
N ASN A 62 -18.26 -5.87 14.65
CA ASN A 62 -19.21 -6.90 15.11
C ASN A 62 -18.54 -8.26 15.40
N PHE A 63 -17.44 -8.22 16.16
CA PHE A 63 -16.69 -9.40 16.58
C PHE A 63 -16.99 -9.78 18.04
N THR A 64 -16.88 -11.07 18.34
CA THR A 64 -16.77 -11.53 19.73
C THR A 64 -15.33 -11.35 20.20
N LEU A 65 -15.11 -10.57 21.26
CA LEU A 65 -13.79 -10.25 21.79
C LEU A 65 -13.33 -11.26 22.84
N TYR A 66 -12.09 -11.73 22.71
CA TYR A 66 -11.38 -12.60 23.66
C TYR A 66 -10.06 -11.94 24.08
N PRO A 67 -10.04 -11.16 25.18
CA PRO A 67 -8.93 -10.28 25.50
C PRO A 67 -7.92 -10.91 26.48
N PHE A 68 -6.75 -11.31 25.96
CA PHE A 68 -5.66 -11.89 26.74
C PHE A 68 -4.56 -10.88 27.11
N ALA A 69 -4.53 -9.70 26.48
CA ALA A 69 -3.57 -8.64 26.78
C ALA A 69 -3.54 -8.25 28.28
N LYS A 70 -2.35 -7.87 28.78
CA LYS A 70 -2.14 -7.49 30.18
C LYS A 70 -1.28 -6.24 30.30
N SER A 71 -1.76 -5.27 31.06
CA SER A 71 -1.06 -4.02 31.34
C SER A 71 0.35 -4.26 31.91
N GLY A 72 1.33 -3.53 31.38
CA GLY A 72 2.75 -3.66 31.76
C GLY A 72 3.48 -4.88 31.20
N ALA A 73 2.83 -5.69 30.36
CA ALA A 73 3.48 -6.85 29.75
C ALA A 73 4.67 -6.46 28.88
N THR A 74 5.73 -7.26 28.96
CA THR A 74 6.77 -7.39 27.94
C THR A 74 6.48 -8.62 27.09
N CYS A 75 7.20 -8.79 25.98
CA CYS A 75 7.08 -10.03 25.21
C CYS A 75 7.46 -11.25 26.06
N SER A 76 8.57 -11.16 26.79
CA SER A 76 9.01 -12.17 27.75
C SER A 76 9.72 -11.55 28.94
N ASN A 77 9.39 -12.01 30.14
CA ASN A 77 10.10 -11.62 31.36
C ASN A 77 11.52 -12.20 31.44
N TYR A 78 11.88 -13.16 30.60
CA TYR A 78 13.27 -13.62 30.48
C TYR A 78 14.14 -12.63 29.70
N LEU A 79 13.53 -11.84 28.80
CA LEU A 79 14.23 -10.83 28.01
C LEU A 79 14.27 -9.49 28.74
N THR A 80 13.10 -9.04 29.19
CA THR A 80 12.91 -7.78 29.91
C THR A 80 12.00 -8.05 31.09
N TYR A 81 12.58 -8.19 32.27
CA TYR A 81 11.81 -8.50 33.47
C TYR A 81 10.98 -7.29 33.90
N LYS A 82 9.66 -7.49 33.99
CA LYS A 82 8.73 -6.60 34.68
C LYS A 82 7.87 -7.43 35.66
N PRO A 83 7.41 -6.85 36.79
CA PRO A 83 6.51 -7.53 37.71
C PRO A 83 5.06 -7.59 37.18
N PHE A 84 4.89 -7.79 35.87
CA PHE A 84 3.60 -7.87 35.18
C PHE A 84 3.54 -9.16 34.34
N PRO A 85 2.34 -9.66 34.01
CA PRO A 85 2.20 -10.90 33.25
C PRO A 85 2.62 -10.72 31.78
N PRO A 86 3.71 -11.37 31.31
CA PRO A 86 4.24 -11.20 29.96
C PRO A 86 3.49 -12.06 28.94
N VAL A 87 3.72 -11.82 27.64
CA VAL A 87 3.05 -12.55 26.56
C VAL A 87 3.36 -14.05 26.62
N PHE A 88 4.64 -14.43 26.66
CA PHE A 88 5.06 -15.84 26.56
C PHE A 88 4.92 -16.64 27.85
N GLU A 89 5.15 -16.02 29.01
CA GLU A 89 5.06 -16.74 30.28
C GLU A 89 3.67 -16.64 30.95
N SER A 90 2.73 -15.84 30.42
CA SER A 90 1.38 -15.72 30.99
C SER A 90 0.24 -15.74 29.98
N GLN A 91 0.22 -14.84 29.01
CA GLN A 91 -0.96 -14.66 28.13
C GLN A 91 -1.18 -15.88 27.23
N LEU A 92 -0.13 -16.36 26.55
CA LEU A 92 -0.16 -17.58 25.73
C LEU A 92 -0.50 -18.84 26.56
N PRO A 93 0.15 -19.09 27.73
CA PRO A 93 -0.24 -20.19 28.62
C PRO A 93 -1.73 -20.18 29.05
N LEU A 94 -2.29 -19.01 29.36
CA LEU A 94 -3.70 -18.89 29.70
C LEU A 94 -4.59 -19.27 28.50
N TYR A 95 -4.33 -18.69 27.34
CA TYR A 95 -5.04 -19.01 26.10
C TYR A 95 -5.01 -20.52 25.79
N PHE A 96 -3.84 -21.16 25.89
CA PHE A 96 -3.72 -22.59 25.66
C PHE A 96 -4.44 -23.43 26.72
N THR A 97 -4.40 -23.01 27.98
CA THR A 97 -5.12 -23.70 29.06
C THR A 97 -6.63 -23.71 28.79
N GLU A 98 -7.19 -22.56 28.41
CA GLU A 98 -8.62 -22.43 28.08
C GLU A 98 -8.99 -23.19 26.80
N LYS A 99 -8.09 -23.25 25.82
CA LYS A 99 -8.30 -24.07 24.62
C LYS A 99 -8.29 -25.58 24.94
N TYR A 100 -7.33 -26.03 25.76
CA TYR A 100 -7.19 -27.46 26.09
C TYR A 100 -8.27 -27.98 27.03
N ASN A 101 -8.78 -27.14 27.93
CA ASN A 101 -9.85 -27.52 28.85
C ASN A 101 -11.26 -27.36 28.26
N GLY A 102 -11.36 -26.83 27.03
CA GLY A 102 -12.62 -26.63 26.30
C GLY A 102 -13.43 -25.41 26.73
N SER A 103 -12.90 -24.53 27.60
CA SER A 103 -13.58 -23.28 27.96
C SER A 103 -13.48 -22.22 26.85
N LEU A 104 -12.53 -22.38 25.92
CA LEU A 104 -12.37 -21.54 24.75
C LEU A 104 -12.44 -22.38 23.46
N GLU A 105 -13.54 -22.25 22.74
CA GLU A 105 -13.75 -22.86 21.44
C GLU A 105 -13.72 -21.78 20.35
N LEU A 106 -12.70 -21.80 19.50
CA LEU A 106 -12.51 -20.84 18.41
C LEU A 106 -12.29 -21.61 17.11
N ASP A 107 -13.12 -21.34 16.11
CA ASP A 107 -12.88 -21.79 14.75
C ASP A 107 -11.72 -20.96 14.14
N PRO A 108 -10.60 -21.58 13.77
CA PRO A 108 -9.46 -20.85 13.24
C PRO A 108 -9.74 -20.08 11.96
N THR A 109 -10.72 -20.51 11.15
CA THR A 109 -11.05 -19.85 9.89
C THR A 109 -11.80 -18.55 10.11
N SER A 110 -12.58 -18.45 11.20
CA SER A 110 -13.39 -17.27 11.54
C SER A 110 -12.82 -16.44 12.71
N THR A 111 -11.58 -16.69 13.10
CA THR A 111 -10.94 -16.01 14.24
C THR A 111 -9.70 -15.25 13.81
N MET A 112 -9.64 -13.96 14.17
CA MET A 112 -8.50 -13.07 14.00
C MET A 112 -7.71 -12.94 15.30
N TYR A 113 -6.40 -13.13 15.22
CA TYR A 113 -5.47 -12.99 16.35
C TYR A 113 -4.62 -11.74 16.13
N THR A 114 -4.50 -10.88 17.15
CA THR A 114 -3.69 -9.67 17.08
C THR A 114 -2.72 -9.56 18.24
N LEU A 115 -1.52 -9.05 17.94
CA LEU A 115 -0.49 -8.73 18.92
C LEU A 115 -0.09 -7.27 18.77
N TRP A 116 -0.08 -6.54 19.89
CA TRP A 116 0.53 -5.22 19.98
C TRP A 116 1.42 -5.14 21.23
N ILE A 117 2.74 -5.14 21.03
CA ILE A 117 3.74 -5.26 22.09
C ILE A 117 5.04 -4.56 21.64
N GLY A 118 5.94 -4.28 22.59
CA GLY A 118 7.29 -3.79 22.32
C GLY A 118 7.67 -2.54 23.09
N THR A 119 6.70 -1.69 23.46
CA THR A 119 6.95 -0.45 24.20
C THR A 119 7.64 -0.72 25.54
N ASN A 120 7.16 -1.70 26.31
CA ASN A 120 7.77 -2.07 27.59
C ASN A 120 9.11 -2.81 27.43
N ASP A 121 9.36 -3.41 26.27
CA ASP A 121 10.60 -4.14 25.96
C ASP A 121 11.73 -3.18 25.58
N VAL A 122 11.40 -2.05 24.96
CA VAL A 122 12.38 -1.08 24.46
C VAL A 122 12.51 0.18 25.33
N GLY A 123 11.49 0.51 26.11
CA GLY A 123 11.34 1.77 26.83
C GLY A 123 12.14 1.89 28.13
N VAL A 124 11.60 2.67 29.08
CA VAL A 124 12.26 2.90 30.37
C VAL A 124 12.28 1.64 31.22
N ASN A 125 13.36 1.46 31.98
CA ASN A 125 13.61 0.23 32.73
C ASN A 125 13.61 -1.00 31.80
N ALA A 126 14.23 -0.85 30.62
CA ALA A 126 14.39 -1.88 29.58
C ALA A 126 15.60 -1.53 28.68
N LEU A 127 15.54 -1.81 27.36
CA LEU A 127 16.68 -1.60 26.44
C LEU A 127 17.20 -0.16 26.41
N LEU A 128 16.33 0.85 26.50
CA LEU A 128 16.75 2.25 26.47
C LEU A 128 17.69 2.61 27.62
N THR A 129 17.44 2.06 28.81
CA THR A 129 18.15 2.38 30.05
C THR A 129 19.15 1.30 30.47
N GLY A 130 19.21 0.18 29.74
CA GLY A 130 20.15 -0.91 30.02
C GLY A 130 19.68 -1.87 31.12
N ASP A 131 18.40 -1.88 31.46
CA ASP A 131 17.82 -2.70 32.54
C ASP A 131 17.26 -4.05 32.06
N GLN A 132 17.33 -4.34 30.76
CA GLN A 132 17.01 -5.66 30.22
C GLN A 132 17.96 -6.74 30.78
N THR A 133 17.60 -8.01 30.64
CA THR A 133 18.48 -9.12 31.03
C THR A 133 19.85 -8.97 30.33
N PRO A 134 20.99 -9.10 31.03
CA PRO A 134 22.31 -8.88 30.43
C PRO A 134 22.53 -9.67 29.14
N GLY A 135 22.89 -8.96 28.07
CA GLY A 135 23.13 -9.54 26.74
C GLY A 135 21.91 -9.55 25.81
N VAL A 136 20.71 -9.22 26.30
CA VAL A 136 19.51 -9.05 25.46
C VAL A 136 19.62 -7.77 24.63
N THR A 137 19.20 -7.87 23.38
CA THR A 137 19.23 -6.82 22.37
C THR A 137 17.84 -6.57 21.78
N LEU A 138 17.73 -5.54 20.95
CA LEU A 138 16.52 -5.27 20.15
C LEU A 138 16.15 -6.45 19.23
N VAL A 139 17.13 -7.21 18.74
CA VAL A 139 16.88 -8.40 17.91
C VAL A 139 16.12 -9.46 18.70
N ASP A 140 16.46 -9.66 19.97
CA ASP A 140 15.83 -10.67 20.83
C ASP A 140 14.39 -10.30 21.17
N THR A 141 14.13 -9.03 21.51
CA THR A 141 12.79 -8.57 21.88
C THR A 141 11.83 -8.58 20.69
N ILE A 142 12.28 -8.12 19.52
CA ILE A 142 11.49 -8.21 18.29
C ILE A 142 11.34 -9.67 17.84
N GLY A 143 12.36 -10.50 18.05
CA GLY A 143 12.35 -11.91 17.69
C GLY A 143 11.29 -12.67 18.48
N CYS A 144 11.20 -12.38 19.78
CA CYS A 144 10.13 -12.85 20.65
C CYS A 144 8.74 -12.46 20.11
N ALA A 145 8.54 -11.18 19.76
CA ALA A 145 7.24 -10.73 19.25
C ALA A 145 6.85 -11.42 17.95
N VAL A 146 7.78 -11.60 17.01
CA VAL A 146 7.53 -12.33 15.75
C VAL A 146 7.27 -13.83 15.98
N GLU A 147 7.96 -14.44 16.95
CA GLU A 147 7.78 -15.86 17.31
C GLU A 147 6.37 -16.18 17.79
N TRP A 148 5.64 -15.21 18.36
CA TRP A 148 4.23 -15.35 18.75
C TRP A 148 3.36 -15.86 17.59
N VAL A 149 3.62 -15.39 16.36
CA VAL A 149 2.89 -15.83 15.15
C VAL A 149 3.09 -17.32 14.93
N LYS A 150 4.33 -17.81 15.01
CA LYS A 150 4.65 -19.25 14.81
C LYS A 150 4.03 -20.12 15.90
N VAL A 151 4.08 -19.67 17.16
CA VAL A 151 3.50 -20.39 18.29
C VAL A 151 2.00 -20.57 18.11
N LEU A 152 1.28 -19.49 17.77
CA LEU A 152 -0.16 -19.58 17.52
C LEU A 152 -0.48 -20.36 16.24
N TYR A 153 0.27 -20.18 15.16
CA TYR A 153 0.09 -20.94 13.92
C TYR A 153 0.21 -22.46 14.15
N THR A 154 1.21 -22.87 14.92
CA THR A 154 1.44 -24.27 15.32
C THR A 154 0.28 -24.80 16.16
N SER A 155 -0.39 -23.95 16.94
CA SER A 155 -1.60 -24.30 17.68
C SER A 155 -2.88 -24.36 16.85
N GLY A 156 -2.79 -24.05 15.55
CA GLY A 156 -3.90 -24.08 14.60
C GLY A 156 -4.48 -22.73 14.21
N ALA A 157 -3.99 -21.59 14.74
CA ALA A 157 -4.46 -20.26 14.31
C ALA A 157 -4.11 -19.98 12.84
N ARG A 158 -4.96 -19.20 12.14
CA ARG A 158 -4.81 -18.96 10.70
C ARG A 158 -4.95 -17.51 10.25
N ASN A 159 -5.50 -16.59 11.04
CA ASN A 159 -5.60 -15.19 10.65
C ASN A 159 -4.90 -14.32 11.69
N PHE A 160 -3.90 -13.55 11.26
CA PHE A 160 -3.07 -12.73 12.13
C PHE A 160 -3.07 -11.28 11.69
N VAL A 161 -3.08 -10.36 12.66
CA VAL A 161 -2.74 -8.95 12.47
C VAL A 161 -1.65 -8.60 13.49
N PHE A 162 -0.47 -8.27 13.00
CA PHE A 162 0.65 -7.82 13.83
C PHE A 162 0.72 -6.30 13.82
N GLN A 163 0.70 -5.65 14.98
CA GLN A 163 0.82 -4.20 15.09
C GLN A 163 2.25 -3.81 15.45
N ASN A 164 2.81 -2.82 14.74
CA ASN A 164 4.13 -2.31 15.05
C ASN A 164 4.11 -1.26 16.17
N MET A 165 5.30 -0.91 16.70
CA MET A 165 5.40 0.09 17.76
C MET A 165 4.98 1.46 17.25
N LEU A 166 4.34 2.24 18.10
CA LEU A 166 4.03 3.65 17.86
C LEU A 166 5.30 4.48 17.60
N PRO A 167 5.21 5.70 17.04
CA PRO A 167 6.32 6.65 17.05
C PRO A 167 6.61 7.07 18.49
N LEU A 168 7.33 6.23 19.24
CA LEU A 168 7.54 6.43 20.67
C LEU A 168 8.24 7.76 20.94
N GLN A 169 9.08 8.23 20.03
CA GLN A 169 9.74 9.54 20.11
C GLN A 169 8.77 10.73 20.18
N ASP A 170 7.52 10.55 19.72
CA ASP A 170 6.49 11.60 19.73
C ASP A 170 5.60 11.55 20.98
N THR A 171 5.76 10.53 21.85
CA THR A 171 5.11 10.53 23.17
C THR A 171 5.79 11.57 24.06
N ILE A 172 5.05 12.09 25.04
CA ILE A 172 5.60 13.06 25.98
C ILE A 172 6.81 12.47 26.71
N LEU A 173 6.79 11.18 27.07
CA LEU A 173 7.87 10.49 27.78
C LEU A 173 9.22 10.49 27.01
N TYR A 174 9.19 10.37 25.68
CA TYR A 174 10.41 10.29 24.86
C TYR A 174 10.67 11.52 23.98
N SER A 175 9.79 12.51 24.01
CA SER A 175 9.95 13.76 23.27
C SER A 175 11.13 14.61 23.75
N THR A 176 11.57 15.54 22.90
CA THR A 176 12.61 16.53 23.25
C THR A 176 12.15 17.54 24.32
N TYR A 177 10.84 17.68 24.52
CA TYR A 177 10.21 18.54 25.51
C TYR A 177 9.69 17.77 26.74
N SER A 178 10.15 16.53 26.92
CA SER A 178 9.75 15.70 28.05
C SER A 178 10.15 16.30 29.41
N TYR A 179 9.29 16.11 30.41
CA TYR A 179 9.51 16.52 31.80
C TYR A 179 9.62 15.30 32.73
N PRO A 180 10.13 15.45 33.98
CA PRO A 180 10.07 14.40 34.98
C PRO A 180 8.61 14.01 35.23
N ASN A 181 8.28 12.75 34.96
CA ASN A 181 6.93 12.23 35.01
C ASN A 181 6.91 10.89 35.75
N ARG A 182 5.73 10.27 35.87
CA ARG A 182 5.56 9.02 36.63
C ARG A 182 6.41 7.84 36.16
N TYR A 183 6.91 7.88 34.92
CA TYR A 183 7.74 6.81 34.35
C TYR A 183 9.24 7.06 34.52
N TRP A 184 9.67 8.32 34.60
CA TRP A 184 11.08 8.69 34.77
C TRP A 184 11.24 10.07 35.39
N THR A 185 11.79 10.12 36.60
CA THR A 185 12.05 11.36 37.35
C THR A 185 13.51 11.79 37.36
N GLU A 186 14.44 10.94 36.89
CA GLU A 186 15.88 11.25 36.91
C GLU A 186 16.30 12.19 35.77
N GLU A 187 17.46 12.82 35.94
CA GLU A 187 18.05 13.71 34.95
C GLU A 187 18.38 12.95 33.66
N ARG A 188 18.04 13.53 32.50
CA ARG A 188 18.35 12.97 31.17
C ARG A 188 18.55 14.07 30.14
N ASN A 189 19.35 13.78 29.12
CA ASN A 189 19.42 14.61 27.91
C ASN A 189 18.23 14.27 27.00
N THR A 190 17.19 15.10 27.00
CA THR A 190 15.96 14.84 26.23
C THR A 190 16.17 14.77 24.72
N THR A 191 17.22 15.40 24.18
CA THR A 191 17.55 15.31 22.75
C THR A 191 18.12 13.94 22.42
N GLU A 192 19.11 13.48 23.18
CA GLU A 192 19.70 12.14 23.01
C GLU A 192 18.66 11.04 23.24
N TRP A 193 17.84 11.20 24.27
CA TRP A 193 16.75 10.30 24.61
C TRP A 193 15.74 10.13 23.48
N ASN A 194 15.35 11.24 22.85
CA ASN A 194 14.45 11.26 21.70
C ASN A 194 15.07 10.59 20.47
N VAL A 195 16.33 10.92 20.15
CA VAL A 195 17.07 10.32 19.03
C VAL A 195 17.22 8.81 19.23
N MET A 196 17.61 8.37 20.43
CA MET A 196 17.77 6.95 20.74
C MET A 196 16.44 6.20 20.63
N MET A 197 15.34 6.78 21.12
CA MET A 197 14.03 6.17 20.98
C MET A 197 13.57 6.11 19.51
N THR A 198 13.88 7.12 18.71
CA THR A 198 13.62 7.13 17.26
C THR A 198 14.32 5.96 16.58
N GLU A 199 15.62 5.77 16.84
CA GLU A 199 16.41 4.69 16.26
C GLU A 199 15.92 3.30 16.70
N ILE A 200 15.65 3.10 17.99
CA ILE A 200 15.17 1.81 18.51
C ILE A 200 13.80 1.46 17.93
N THR A 201 12.88 2.43 17.88
CA THR A 201 11.53 2.23 17.35
C THR A 201 11.54 1.91 15.86
N ASN A 202 12.23 2.73 15.07
CA ASN A 202 12.30 2.56 13.61
C ASN A 202 13.01 1.25 13.25
N THR A 203 14.11 0.94 13.93
CA THR A 203 14.84 -0.32 13.71
C THR A 203 14.00 -1.52 14.10
N GLY A 204 13.31 -1.49 15.24
CA GLY A 204 12.45 -2.59 15.68
C GLY A 204 11.25 -2.81 14.76
N ASN A 205 10.64 -1.73 14.28
CA ASN A 205 9.55 -1.80 13.30
C ASN A 205 10.02 -2.34 11.94
N ALA A 206 11.20 -1.92 11.45
CA ALA A 206 11.78 -2.47 10.22
C ALA A 206 12.15 -3.95 10.35
N LEU A 207 12.72 -4.37 11.49
CA LEU A 207 13.05 -5.77 11.78
C LEU A 207 11.80 -6.65 11.82
N SER A 208 10.77 -6.23 12.57
CA SER A 208 9.50 -6.97 12.64
C SER A 208 8.88 -7.13 11.26
N LEU A 209 8.82 -6.06 10.46
CA LEU A 209 8.30 -6.12 9.10
C LEU A 209 9.09 -7.14 8.27
N ALA A 210 10.41 -7.00 8.20
CA ALA A 210 11.26 -7.89 7.40
C ALA A 210 11.13 -9.37 7.79
N TRP A 211 11.09 -9.67 9.09
CA TRP A 211 10.96 -11.05 9.55
C TRP A 211 9.56 -11.63 9.36
N LEU A 212 8.52 -10.81 9.53
CA LEU A 212 7.17 -11.24 9.20
C LEU A 212 7.02 -11.47 7.68
N THR A 213 7.72 -10.69 6.83
CA THR A 213 7.73 -10.90 5.37
C THR A 213 8.35 -12.24 5.03
N ALA A 214 9.49 -12.53 5.65
CA ALA A 214 10.18 -13.80 5.48
C ALA A 214 9.38 -14.98 6.06
N LEU A 215 8.57 -14.75 7.09
CA LEU A 215 7.74 -15.77 7.73
C LEU A 215 6.49 -16.11 6.91
N ALA A 216 5.85 -15.12 6.29
CA ALA A 216 4.55 -15.31 5.64
C ALA A 216 4.49 -16.48 4.64
N PRO A 217 5.48 -16.69 3.75
CA PRO A 217 5.47 -17.83 2.82
C PRO A 217 5.52 -19.20 3.52
N THR A 218 5.95 -19.28 4.77
CA THR A 218 6.04 -20.55 5.52
C THR A 218 4.75 -20.89 6.27
N LEU A 219 3.77 -19.97 6.30
CA LEU A 219 2.50 -20.14 7.02
C LEU A 219 1.41 -20.67 6.07
N GLU A 220 1.51 -21.95 5.71
CA GLU A 220 0.56 -22.59 4.78
C GLU A 220 -0.90 -22.47 5.25
N GLY A 221 -1.76 -21.95 4.37
CA GLY A 221 -3.18 -21.76 4.65
C GLY A 221 -3.49 -20.69 5.70
N ALA A 222 -2.52 -19.86 6.09
CA ALA A 222 -2.72 -18.73 6.98
C ALA A 222 -2.60 -17.38 6.26
N HIS A 223 -3.13 -16.35 6.92
CA HIS A 223 -3.10 -14.96 6.51
C HIS A 223 -2.39 -14.14 7.57
N LEU A 224 -1.42 -13.33 7.17
CA LEU A 224 -0.65 -12.48 8.07
C LEU A 224 -0.70 -11.02 7.59
N GLY A 225 -1.42 -10.18 8.32
CA GLY A 225 -1.41 -8.74 8.16
C GLY A 225 -0.37 -8.07 9.06
N TYR A 226 0.29 -7.04 8.56
CA TYR A 226 1.13 -6.12 9.32
C TYR A 226 0.45 -4.76 9.40
N PHE A 227 -0.15 -4.41 10.53
CA PHE A 227 -0.83 -3.14 10.72
C PHE A 227 0.16 -2.05 11.17
N ASN A 228 0.24 -0.97 10.39
CA ASN A 228 1.18 0.12 10.59
C ASN A 228 0.67 1.15 11.61
N SER A 229 0.61 0.76 12.88
CA SER A 229 0.30 1.66 14.01
C SER A 229 1.24 2.86 14.06
N TYR A 230 2.53 2.69 13.70
CA TYR A 230 3.49 3.80 13.62
C TYR A 230 3.00 4.90 12.67
N GLY A 231 2.70 4.51 11.42
CA GLY A 231 2.24 5.44 10.39
C GLY A 231 0.93 6.12 10.75
N LEU A 232 -0.02 5.36 11.31
CA LEU A 232 -1.33 5.90 11.71
C LEU A 232 -1.15 6.98 12.78
N VAL A 233 -0.37 6.71 13.82
CA VAL A 233 -0.18 7.64 14.93
C VAL A 233 0.69 8.83 14.51
N ALA A 234 1.67 8.65 13.62
CA ALA A 234 2.41 9.76 13.02
C ALA A 234 1.48 10.67 12.19
N ASP A 235 0.49 10.12 11.50
CA ASP A 235 -0.48 10.92 10.74
C ASP A 235 -1.47 11.66 11.65
N ILE A 236 -1.93 11.04 12.75
CA ILE A 236 -2.70 11.73 13.79
C ILE A 236 -1.90 12.91 14.36
N TYR A 237 -0.59 12.73 14.58
CA TYR A 237 0.29 13.79 15.07
C TYR A 237 0.41 14.95 14.06
N ALA A 238 0.64 14.64 12.78
CA ALA A 238 0.83 15.64 11.73
C ALA A 238 -0.48 16.33 11.30
N ASN A 239 -1.60 15.62 11.35
CA ASN A 239 -2.89 16.04 10.82
C ASN A 239 -4.06 15.78 11.80
N PRO A 240 -3.99 16.24 13.07
CA PRO A 240 -4.94 15.85 14.11
C PRO A 240 -6.40 16.20 13.81
N GLN A 241 -6.63 17.23 12.98
CA GLN A 241 -7.98 17.69 12.58
C GLN A 241 -8.77 16.65 11.79
N ASN A 242 -8.09 15.65 11.23
CA ASN A 242 -8.72 14.58 10.46
C ASN A 242 -9.21 13.43 11.35
N TYR A 243 -8.74 13.36 12.60
CA TYR A 243 -8.89 12.19 13.47
C TYR A 243 -9.55 12.50 14.81
N LEU A 244 -9.22 13.67 15.39
CA LEU A 244 -9.73 14.11 16.68
C LEU A 244 -11.00 14.94 16.50
N ASN A 245 -11.98 14.77 17.40
CA ASN A 245 -13.27 15.45 17.26
C ASN A 245 -13.17 16.97 17.49
N GLY A 246 -12.21 17.43 18.29
CA GLY A 246 -11.86 18.83 18.42
C GLY A 246 -12.89 19.71 19.12
N THR A 247 -13.49 19.27 20.21
CA THR A 247 -14.38 20.14 21.03
C THR A 247 -13.61 21.23 21.79
N ALA A 248 -12.28 21.15 21.81
CA ALA A 248 -11.31 22.15 22.25
C ALA A 248 -10.18 22.25 21.20
N PRO A 249 -9.22 23.19 21.33
CA PRO A 249 -8.04 23.20 20.47
C PRO A 249 -7.31 21.84 20.51
N LEU A 250 -6.98 21.33 19.33
CA LEU A 250 -6.33 20.04 19.17
C LEU A 250 -4.94 20.04 19.83
N ASN A 251 -4.62 18.96 20.53
CA ASN A 251 -3.37 18.84 21.28
C ASN A 251 -2.71 17.47 21.05
N VAL A 252 -1.54 17.51 20.39
CA VAL A 252 -0.72 16.33 20.07
C VAL A 252 0.59 16.29 20.85
N THR A 253 0.93 17.35 21.61
CA THR A 253 2.18 17.47 22.39
C THR A 253 1.95 17.46 23.90
N GLY A 254 0.71 17.66 24.36
CA GLY A 254 0.28 17.45 25.73
C GLY A 254 -0.59 16.21 25.86
N CYS A 255 -0.96 15.88 27.10
CA CYS A 255 -1.81 14.73 27.42
C CYS A 255 -2.99 15.13 28.33
N ILE A 256 -4.01 14.28 28.39
CA ILE A 256 -5.22 14.49 29.19
C ILE A 256 -4.88 14.54 30.69
N ASN A 257 -4.02 13.65 31.16
CA ASN A 257 -3.64 13.49 32.56
C ASN A 257 -2.12 13.67 32.69
N SER A 258 -1.71 14.94 32.78
CA SER A 258 -0.32 15.36 32.84
C SER A 258 0.13 15.49 34.29
N CYS A 259 1.07 14.65 34.72
CA CYS A 259 1.59 14.66 36.10
C CYS A 259 3.07 15.03 36.10
N GLU A 260 3.38 16.28 36.48
CA GLU A 260 4.76 16.78 36.56
C GLU A 260 5.36 16.51 37.94
N TYR A 261 6.51 15.83 37.96
CA TYR A 261 7.28 15.50 39.15
C TYR A 261 8.49 16.42 39.29
N GLN A 262 9.02 16.53 40.51
CA GLN A 262 10.35 17.11 40.72
C GLN A 262 11.45 16.13 40.30
N LEU A 263 12.61 16.67 39.94
CA LEU A 263 13.79 15.87 39.60
C LEU A 263 14.16 14.93 40.76
N ASN A 264 14.31 13.64 40.47
CA ASN A 264 14.57 12.56 41.42
C ASN A 264 13.48 12.36 42.50
N GLU A 265 12.28 12.89 42.29
CA GLU A 265 11.14 12.64 43.19
C GLU A 265 10.72 11.16 43.14
N SER A 266 10.27 10.65 44.29
CA SER A 266 9.68 9.32 44.36
C SER A 266 8.30 9.31 43.69
N THR A 267 8.09 8.35 42.79
CA THR A 267 6.80 8.16 42.09
C THR A 267 5.70 7.57 42.98
N ALA A 268 6.02 7.17 44.22
CA ALA A 268 5.07 6.61 45.19
C ALA A 268 4.30 7.67 46.00
N GLY A 269 4.67 8.95 45.90
CA GLY A 269 4.03 10.06 46.62
C GLY A 269 2.85 10.69 45.87
N PRO A 270 2.04 11.52 46.55
CA PRO A 270 0.96 12.27 45.91
C PRO A 270 1.55 13.36 44.99
N VAL A 271 1.19 13.34 43.71
CA VAL A 271 1.55 14.37 42.71
C VAL A 271 0.30 15.14 42.29
N THR A 272 0.46 16.42 41.94
CA THR A 272 -0.63 17.20 41.34
C THR A 272 -0.63 16.96 39.84
N CYS A 273 -1.70 16.38 39.32
CA CYS A 273 -1.88 16.20 37.87
C CYS A 273 -2.82 17.27 37.33
N ASN A 274 -2.50 17.79 36.15
CA ASN A 274 -3.40 18.60 35.35
C ASN A 274 -4.26 17.67 34.50
N VAL A 275 -5.57 17.70 34.71
CA VAL A 275 -6.52 16.85 34.00
C VAL A 275 -7.39 17.68 33.07
N ALA A 276 -7.40 17.33 31.78
CA ALA A 276 -8.38 17.85 30.83
C ALA A 276 -9.74 17.18 31.08
N GLU A 277 -10.73 17.98 31.45
CA GLU A 277 -12.05 17.49 31.87
C GLU A 277 -13.11 17.57 30.77
N GLY A 278 -14.16 16.78 30.91
CA GLY A 278 -15.34 16.83 30.04
C GLY A 278 -15.03 16.51 28.57
N THR A 279 -15.66 17.23 27.64
CA THR A 279 -15.55 16.95 26.20
C THR A 279 -14.16 17.26 25.66
N ALA A 280 -13.42 18.18 26.28
CA ALA A 280 -12.09 18.59 25.81
C ALA A 280 -11.10 17.43 25.66
N ARG A 281 -11.33 16.31 26.36
CA ARG A 281 -10.57 15.05 26.23
C ARG A 281 -10.49 14.54 24.78
N ASP A 282 -11.53 14.77 23.97
CA ASP A 282 -11.59 14.32 22.57
C ASP A 282 -10.69 15.12 21.60
N SER A 283 -10.01 16.14 22.13
CA SER A 283 -9.09 16.99 21.40
C SER A 283 -7.63 16.62 21.65
N PHE A 284 -7.37 15.65 22.53
CA PHE A 284 -6.03 15.19 22.88
C PHE A 284 -5.70 13.87 22.18
N MET A 285 -4.49 13.77 21.66
CA MET A 285 -3.94 12.53 21.09
C MET A 285 -3.49 11.54 22.18
N TRP A 286 -2.97 12.05 23.30
CA TRP A 286 -2.39 11.26 24.38
C TRP A 286 -3.23 11.35 25.66
N TYR A 287 -3.41 10.23 26.37
CA TYR A 287 -4.03 10.22 27.69
C TYR A 287 -3.05 10.64 28.77
N ASP A 288 -1.88 10.01 28.81
CA ASP A 288 -0.78 10.36 29.72
C ASP A 288 0.52 10.49 28.93
N GLU A 289 1.67 10.51 29.61
CA GLU A 289 2.94 10.72 28.93
C GLU A 289 3.36 9.60 27.96
N LEU A 290 2.66 8.46 27.93
CA LEU A 290 2.98 7.28 27.12
C LEU A 290 1.78 6.69 26.36
N HIS A 291 0.58 6.75 26.92
CA HIS A 291 -0.59 6.06 26.37
C HIS A 291 -1.41 6.94 25.43
N PRO A 292 -1.89 6.39 24.29
CA PRO A 292 -2.91 7.04 23.45
C PRO A 292 -4.15 7.43 24.26
N SER A 293 -4.87 8.46 23.82
CA SER A 293 -6.18 8.80 24.37
C SER A 293 -7.26 7.85 23.88
N GLU A 294 -8.39 7.80 24.58
CA GLU A 294 -9.57 7.05 24.13
C GLU A 294 -10.03 7.44 22.71
N GLN A 295 -9.86 8.71 22.31
CA GLN A 295 -10.18 9.14 20.95
C GLN A 295 -9.18 8.57 19.93
N THR A 296 -7.89 8.52 20.25
CA THR A 296 -6.88 7.85 19.43
C THR A 296 -7.16 6.35 19.35
N ASP A 297 -7.55 5.72 20.46
CA ASP A 297 -7.97 4.31 20.51
C ASP A 297 -9.19 4.04 19.62
N ARG A 298 -10.17 4.96 19.56
CA ARG A 298 -11.29 4.86 18.62
C ARG A 298 -10.85 4.89 17.16
N VAL A 299 -9.83 5.70 16.84
CA VAL A 299 -9.25 5.77 15.49
C VAL A 299 -8.55 4.45 15.16
N ILE A 300 -7.64 3.98 16.02
CA ILE A 300 -6.95 2.69 15.88
C ILE A 300 -7.97 1.56 15.71
N ALA A 301 -9.00 1.52 16.55
CA ALA A 301 -10.05 0.52 16.50
C ALA A 301 -10.81 0.52 15.17
N ARG A 302 -11.13 1.70 14.63
CA ARG A 302 -11.81 1.83 13.34
C ARG A 302 -10.94 1.31 12.21
N GLU A 303 -9.66 1.69 12.18
CA GLU A 303 -8.75 1.26 11.13
C GLU A 303 -8.44 -0.24 11.21
N ILE A 304 -8.30 -0.82 12.41
CA ILE A 304 -8.15 -2.27 12.58
C ILE A 304 -9.43 -3.01 12.21
N ALA A 305 -10.60 -2.56 12.67
CA ALA A 305 -11.87 -3.17 12.29
C ALA A 305 -12.06 -3.13 10.76
N SER A 306 -11.69 -2.00 10.14
CA SER A 306 -11.64 -1.87 8.68
C SER A 306 -10.69 -2.91 8.11
N ALA A 307 -9.41 -2.96 8.50
CA ALA A 307 -8.43 -3.92 7.97
C ALA A 307 -8.85 -5.40 8.12
N VAL A 308 -9.59 -5.75 9.18
CA VAL A 308 -10.10 -7.11 9.42
C VAL A 308 -11.34 -7.40 8.55
N TRP A 309 -12.16 -6.39 8.22
CA TRP A 309 -13.29 -6.50 7.29
C TRP A 309 -12.89 -6.38 5.82
N SER A 310 -11.94 -5.52 5.53
CA SER A 310 -11.42 -5.10 4.23
C SER A 310 -10.12 -5.83 3.94
N ALA A 311 -10.15 -7.16 3.97
CA ALA A 311 -9.19 -7.89 3.15
C ALA A 311 -9.50 -7.53 1.69
N ALA A 312 -8.82 -6.50 1.18
CA ALA A 312 -8.71 -6.06 -0.21
C ALA A 312 -9.63 -6.83 -1.17
N GLN A 313 -10.87 -6.34 -1.34
CA GLN A 313 -11.83 -7.01 -2.19
C GLN A 313 -11.65 -6.47 -3.60
N GLY A 314 -11.04 -7.22 -4.51
CA GLY A 314 -11.41 -7.01 -5.91
C GLY A 314 -12.89 -7.34 -6.14
N PRO A 315 -13.44 -7.07 -7.33
CA PRO A 315 -14.79 -7.48 -7.66
C PRO A 315 -14.98 -9.00 -7.47
N TYR A 316 -16.19 -9.43 -7.12
CA TYR A 316 -16.51 -10.85 -6.95
C TYR A 316 -16.33 -11.63 -8.26
N PRO A 317 -15.95 -12.92 -8.21
CA PRO A 317 -15.92 -13.76 -9.40
C PRO A 317 -17.26 -13.73 -10.14
N GLY A 318 -17.23 -13.43 -11.44
CA GLY A 318 -18.42 -13.29 -12.28
C GLY A 318 -19.24 -12.00 -12.10
N GLN A 319 -18.77 -11.05 -11.27
CA GLN A 319 -19.39 -9.74 -11.14
C GLN A 319 -19.26 -8.90 -12.41
N ILE A 320 -18.06 -8.87 -13.01
CA ILE A 320 -17.75 -7.99 -14.14
C ILE A 320 -18.20 -8.62 -15.46
N LYS A 321 -18.93 -7.84 -16.26
CA LYS A 321 -19.40 -8.20 -17.61
C LYS A 321 -18.95 -7.22 -18.68
N ASN A 322 -18.59 -5.99 -18.29
CA ASN A 322 -18.20 -4.92 -19.20
C ASN A 322 -16.76 -4.47 -18.89
N LEU A 323 -15.95 -4.28 -19.91
CA LEU A 323 -14.58 -3.76 -19.81
C LEU A 323 -14.49 -2.44 -20.59
N VAL A 324 -14.19 -1.35 -19.91
CA VAL A 324 -13.99 -0.01 -20.49
C VAL A 324 -12.52 0.35 -20.39
N THR A 325 -11.86 0.64 -21.51
CA THR A 325 -10.42 0.92 -21.55
C THR A 325 -10.10 2.35 -21.96
N PHE A 326 -9.19 2.98 -21.22
CA PHE A 326 -8.61 4.30 -21.49
C PHE A 326 -7.09 4.16 -21.53
N GLY A 327 -6.39 5.06 -22.21
CA GLY A 327 -4.93 5.01 -22.23
C GLY A 327 -4.30 5.49 -23.53
N ASP A 328 -3.25 4.82 -23.95
CA ASP A 328 -2.47 5.22 -25.13
C ASP A 328 -2.39 4.11 -26.19
N SER A 329 -1.30 4.11 -26.98
CA SER A 329 -1.05 3.14 -28.04
C SER A 329 -0.92 1.69 -27.55
N TYR A 330 -0.67 1.47 -26.26
CA TYR A 330 -0.71 0.14 -25.68
C TYR A 330 -2.14 -0.40 -25.53
N SER A 331 -3.16 0.46 -25.53
CA SER A 331 -4.56 0.03 -25.32
C SER A 331 -5.50 0.41 -26.47
N ASP A 332 -5.03 1.12 -27.50
CA ASP A 332 -5.82 1.53 -28.66
C ASP A 332 -6.17 0.33 -29.56
N VAL A 333 -7.47 0.04 -29.69
CA VAL A 333 -8.00 -1.03 -30.54
C VAL A 333 -8.22 -0.58 -32.00
N GLY A 334 -8.39 0.72 -32.23
CA GLY A 334 -8.62 1.30 -33.56
C GLY A 334 -7.34 1.54 -34.35
N ASN A 335 -6.24 1.85 -33.65
CA ASN A 335 -4.92 2.06 -34.25
C ASN A 335 -3.79 1.47 -33.37
N PRO A 336 -3.75 0.13 -33.22
CA PRO A 336 -2.78 -0.55 -32.36
C PRO A 336 -1.36 -0.31 -32.83
N GLY A 337 -0.44 -0.06 -31.90
CA GLY A 337 0.96 0.26 -32.20
C GLY A 337 1.70 -0.83 -32.98
N ASP A 338 1.27 -2.08 -32.85
CA ASP A 338 1.84 -3.25 -33.55
C ASP A 338 1.08 -3.66 -34.82
N ASN A 339 0.03 -2.93 -35.18
CA ASN A 339 -0.88 -3.23 -36.29
C ASN A 339 -1.50 -4.65 -36.21
N ALA A 340 -1.56 -5.23 -35.00
CA ALA A 340 -2.19 -6.52 -34.70
C ALA A 340 -3.39 -6.33 -33.77
N THR A 341 -3.75 -7.35 -32.98
CA THR A 341 -4.86 -7.27 -32.03
C THR A 341 -4.35 -6.81 -30.67
N ALA A 342 -4.79 -5.62 -30.22
CA ALA A 342 -4.40 -5.09 -28.91
C ALA A 342 -4.91 -5.93 -27.74
N TRP A 343 -4.20 -5.89 -26.60
CA TRP A 343 -4.54 -6.65 -25.39
C TRP A 343 -6.00 -6.49 -24.90
N PRO A 344 -6.71 -5.33 -25.02
CA PRO A 344 -8.08 -5.22 -24.51
C PRO A 344 -9.05 -6.17 -25.21
N VAL A 345 -8.83 -6.45 -26.50
CA VAL A 345 -9.66 -7.38 -27.28
C VAL A 345 -9.46 -8.80 -26.75
N TYR A 346 -8.22 -9.21 -26.53
CA TYR A 346 -7.92 -10.52 -25.94
C TYR A 346 -8.45 -10.63 -24.51
N ALA A 347 -8.33 -9.58 -23.69
CA ALA A 347 -8.82 -9.60 -22.31
C ALA A 347 -10.34 -9.78 -22.26
N ALA A 348 -11.06 -9.08 -23.14
CA ALA A 348 -12.50 -9.24 -23.30
C ALA A 348 -12.86 -10.67 -23.74
N MET A 349 -12.11 -11.26 -24.68
CA MET A 349 -12.33 -12.65 -25.09
C MET A 349 -12.04 -13.66 -23.97
N TYR A 350 -10.96 -13.48 -23.21
CA TYR A 350 -10.55 -14.41 -22.16
C TYR A 350 -11.42 -14.33 -20.91
N GLY A 351 -11.94 -13.14 -20.61
CA GLY A 351 -12.81 -12.87 -19.47
C GLY A 351 -14.31 -12.93 -19.76
N ASP A 352 -14.71 -13.11 -21.03
CA ASP A 352 -16.10 -13.02 -21.50
C ASP A 352 -16.74 -11.65 -21.19
N PHE A 353 -16.01 -10.57 -21.47
CA PHE A 353 -16.47 -9.19 -21.28
C PHE A 353 -16.94 -8.55 -22.59
N THR A 354 -17.91 -7.64 -22.49
CA THR A 354 -18.21 -6.69 -23.55
C THR A 354 -17.22 -5.52 -23.48
N LEU A 355 -16.47 -5.28 -24.55
CA LEU A 355 -15.42 -4.25 -24.61
C LEU A 355 -15.95 -2.90 -25.11
N TYR A 356 -15.57 -1.82 -24.42
CA TYR A 356 -15.81 -0.43 -24.79
C TYR A 356 -14.48 0.35 -24.79
N PRO A 357 -13.79 0.44 -25.95
CA PRO A 357 -12.43 0.96 -26.01
C PRO A 357 -12.41 2.47 -26.33
N TYR A 358 -11.85 3.27 -25.42
CA TYR A 358 -11.67 4.72 -25.60
C TYR A 358 -10.21 5.14 -25.84
N ALA A 359 -9.23 4.32 -25.44
CA ALA A 359 -7.80 4.60 -25.58
C ALA A 359 -7.39 5.06 -26.99
N LYS A 360 -6.50 6.05 -27.07
CA LYS A 360 -5.99 6.65 -28.33
C LYS A 360 -4.47 6.60 -28.43
N SER A 361 -3.99 6.10 -29.55
CA SER A 361 -2.57 6.02 -29.87
C SER A 361 -1.90 7.40 -29.84
N GLY A 362 -0.78 7.48 -29.13
CA GLY A 362 -0.03 8.73 -28.89
C GLY A 362 -0.59 9.60 -27.76
N GLY A 363 -1.69 9.21 -27.13
CA GLY A 363 -2.32 9.93 -26.03
C GLY A 363 -1.42 10.09 -24.81
N THR A 364 -1.46 11.27 -24.22
CA THR A 364 -0.93 11.56 -22.88
C THR A 364 -2.09 11.60 -21.89
N CYS A 365 -1.79 11.67 -20.59
CA CYS A 365 -2.87 11.86 -19.61
C CYS A 365 -3.62 13.18 -19.87
N SER A 366 -2.90 14.28 -20.08
CA SER A 366 -3.48 15.55 -20.47
C SER A 366 -2.53 16.33 -21.39
N ASN A 367 -3.07 16.83 -22.50
CA ASN A 367 -2.36 17.71 -23.43
C ASN A 367 -2.08 19.09 -22.82
N TYR A 368 -2.67 19.45 -21.68
CA TYR A 368 -2.27 20.64 -20.94
C TYR A 368 -0.98 20.45 -20.15
N LEU A 369 -0.65 19.20 -19.78
CA LEU A 369 0.58 18.87 -19.07
C LEU A 369 1.71 18.57 -20.05
N THR A 370 1.43 17.68 -21.00
CA THR A 370 2.38 17.08 -21.94
C THR A 370 1.79 17.20 -23.36
N PRO A 371 2.01 18.34 -24.04
CA PRO A 371 1.26 18.71 -25.24
C PRO A 371 1.59 17.88 -26.47
N ARG A 372 0.61 17.09 -26.95
CA ARG A 372 0.70 16.37 -28.21
C ARG A 372 -0.42 16.71 -29.18
N LEU A 373 -0.20 16.36 -30.46
CA LEU A 373 -1.22 16.45 -31.51
C LEU A 373 -2.24 15.29 -31.47
N PHE A 374 -2.02 14.33 -30.58
CA PHE A 374 -2.86 13.15 -30.42
C PHE A 374 -3.92 13.39 -29.34
N PRO A 375 -5.08 12.73 -29.43
CA PRO A 375 -6.11 12.86 -28.41
C PRO A 375 -5.63 12.30 -27.07
N SER A 376 -5.84 13.05 -25.99
CA SER A 376 -5.44 12.71 -24.62
C SER A 376 -6.61 12.17 -23.80
N VAL A 377 -6.30 11.56 -22.65
CA VAL A 377 -7.32 10.98 -21.76
C VAL A 377 -8.33 12.04 -21.29
N PHE A 378 -7.86 13.19 -20.81
CA PHE A 378 -8.72 14.21 -20.21
C PHE A 378 -9.39 15.16 -21.21
N GLU A 379 -8.81 15.37 -22.39
CA GLU A 379 -9.36 16.30 -23.38
C GLU A 379 -10.12 15.62 -24.53
N ASP A 380 -10.04 14.28 -24.66
CA ASP A 380 -10.78 13.53 -25.69
C ASP A 380 -11.51 12.29 -25.14
N GLU A 381 -10.79 11.35 -24.54
CA GLU A 381 -11.35 10.03 -24.20
C GLU A 381 -12.47 10.10 -23.16
N LEU A 382 -12.23 10.80 -22.04
CA LEU A 382 -13.25 11.03 -21.00
C LEU A 382 -14.43 11.86 -21.54
N PRO A 383 -14.24 12.99 -22.25
CA PRO A 383 -15.33 13.72 -22.90
C PRO A 383 -16.19 12.88 -23.84
N LEU A 384 -15.59 12.02 -24.67
CA LEU A 384 -16.34 11.13 -25.57
C LEU A 384 -17.19 10.14 -24.75
N TYR A 385 -16.58 9.47 -23.77
CA TYR A 385 -17.28 8.56 -22.87
C TYR A 385 -18.48 9.23 -22.17
N PHE A 386 -18.29 10.43 -21.61
CA PHE A 386 -19.38 11.16 -20.96
C PHE A 386 -20.46 11.60 -21.93
N THR A 387 -20.10 12.03 -23.14
CA THR A 387 -21.08 12.38 -24.19
C THR A 387 -21.97 11.18 -24.53
N GLU A 388 -21.39 9.99 -24.69
CA GLU A 388 -22.14 8.76 -25.00
C GLU A 388 -23.02 8.30 -23.83
N ARG A 389 -22.57 8.50 -22.59
CA ARG A 389 -23.39 8.26 -21.39
C ARG A 389 -24.57 9.23 -21.30
N GLU A 390 -24.34 10.52 -21.52
CA GLU A 390 -25.35 11.57 -21.42
C GLU A 390 -26.42 11.47 -22.51
N ASN A 391 -26.01 11.11 -23.74
CA ASN A 391 -26.94 10.96 -24.86
C ASN A 391 -27.65 9.58 -24.88
N GLY A 392 -27.30 8.69 -23.94
CA GLY A 392 -27.90 7.37 -23.76
C GLY A 392 -27.47 6.31 -24.78
N SER A 393 -26.47 6.59 -25.61
CA SER A 393 -25.87 5.59 -26.52
C SER A 393 -25.00 4.58 -25.78
N LEU A 394 -24.49 4.95 -24.60
CA LEU A 394 -23.77 4.05 -23.69
C LEU A 394 -24.54 3.86 -22.39
N VAL A 395 -24.93 2.61 -22.10
CA VAL A 395 -25.61 2.22 -20.85
C VAL A 395 -24.79 1.14 -20.18
N LEU A 396 -24.16 1.49 -19.06
CA LEU A 396 -23.30 0.59 -18.28
C LEU A 396 -23.78 0.57 -16.84
N ASP A 397 -23.94 -0.62 -16.27
CA ASP A 397 -24.18 -0.78 -14.83
C ASP A 397 -22.84 -0.65 -14.11
N PRO A 398 -22.66 0.37 -13.23
CA PRO A 398 -21.40 0.56 -12.54
C PRO A 398 -20.98 -0.63 -11.67
N THR A 399 -21.92 -1.47 -11.24
CA THR A 399 -21.64 -2.64 -10.40
C THR A 399 -21.01 -3.79 -11.18
N ASP A 400 -21.26 -3.90 -12.49
CA ASP A 400 -20.71 -4.97 -13.36
C ASP A 400 -19.72 -4.48 -14.43
N THR A 401 -19.28 -3.23 -14.32
CA THR A 401 -18.36 -2.61 -15.29
C THR A 401 -17.01 -2.34 -14.66
N MET A 402 -15.95 -2.86 -15.28
CA MET A 402 -14.55 -2.60 -14.97
C MET A 402 -14.00 -1.50 -15.87
N TYR A 403 -13.40 -0.48 -15.26
CA TYR A 403 -12.71 0.61 -15.94
C TYR A 403 -11.21 0.42 -15.77
N THR A 404 -10.44 0.53 -16.84
CA THR A 404 -8.98 0.42 -16.76
C THR A 404 -8.27 1.53 -17.52
N LEU A 405 -7.17 1.99 -16.93
CA LEU A 405 -6.29 3.01 -17.47
C LEU A 405 -4.86 2.46 -17.55
N TRP A 406 -4.25 2.58 -18.74
CA TRP A 406 -2.81 2.39 -18.92
C TRP A 406 -2.23 3.57 -19.69
N ILE A 407 -1.51 4.44 -18.98
CA ILE A 407 -1.02 5.72 -19.49
C ILE A 407 0.30 6.09 -18.81
N GLY A 408 1.02 7.06 -19.38
CA GLY A 408 2.23 7.66 -18.80
C GLY A 408 3.46 7.53 -19.71
N THR A 409 3.48 6.56 -20.63
CA THR A 409 4.59 6.34 -21.57
C THR A 409 4.87 7.59 -22.39
N ASN A 410 3.83 8.19 -22.97
CA ASN A 410 3.97 9.39 -23.79
C ASN A 410 4.32 10.62 -22.94
N ASP A 411 3.84 10.69 -21.70
CA ASP A 411 4.10 11.78 -20.77
C ASP A 411 5.58 11.84 -20.33
N VAL A 412 6.18 10.69 -20.02
CA VAL A 412 7.60 10.62 -19.63
C VAL A 412 8.54 10.52 -20.82
N GLY A 413 8.01 10.14 -21.98
CA GLY A 413 8.76 9.74 -23.15
C GLY A 413 9.24 10.88 -24.05
N VAL A 414 9.69 10.49 -25.25
CA VAL A 414 10.26 11.41 -26.24
C VAL A 414 9.25 12.48 -26.62
N GLY A 415 9.70 13.73 -26.67
CA GLY A 415 8.86 14.88 -26.94
C GLY A 415 8.19 15.46 -25.69
N GLU A 416 8.45 14.93 -24.50
CA GLU A 416 7.89 15.41 -23.23
C GLU A 416 8.96 15.43 -22.11
N LEU A 417 8.73 14.82 -20.93
CA LEU A 417 9.57 15.02 -19.74
C LEU A 417 11.05 14.63 -19.94
N ILE A 418 11.36 13.52 -20.62
CA ILE A 418 12.76 13.09 -20.81
C ILE A 418 13.56 14.04 -21.71
N THR A 419 12.88 14.76 -22.60
CA THR A 419 13.50 15.68 -23.57
C THR A 419 13.20 17.15 -23.28
N GLY A 420 12.41 17.44 -22.23
CA GLY A 420 12.15 18.78 -21.70
C GLY A 420 11.15 19.62 -22.50
N GLN A 421 10.25 19.01 -23.28
CA GLN A 421 9.23 19.75 -24.06
C GLN A 421 7.82 19.75 -23.46
N GLN A 422 7.64 19.21 -22.25
CA GLN A 422 6.40 19.36 -21.50
C GLN A 422 6.07 20.84 -21.25
N THR A 423 4.82 21.15 -20.87
CA THR A 423 4.42 22.51 -20.49
C THR A 423 5.35 23.05 -19.38
N PRO A 424 5.85 24.30 -19.47
CA PRO A 424 6.81 24.82 -18.49
C PRO A 424 6.33 24.70 -17.03
N GLY A 425 7.14 24.04 -16.20
CA GLY A 425 6.85 23.82 -14.78
C GLY A 425 6.14 22.50 -14.46
N VAL A 426 5.71 21.75 -15.48
CA VAL A 426 5.15 20.39 -15.31
C VAL A 426 6.26 19.41 -14.94
N THR A 427 5.93 18.53 -14.00
CA THR A 427 6.79 17.50 -13.43
C THR A 427 6.16 16.12 -13.55
N LEU A 428 6.93 15.08 -13.22
CA LEU A 428 6.42 13.72 -13.08
C LEU A 428 5.27 13.62 -12.06
N VAL A 429 5.25 14.47 -11.02
CA VAL A 429 4.16 14.45 -10.04
C VAL A 429 2.84 14.87 -10.68
N ASP A 430 2.87 15.86 -11.58
CA ASP A 430 1.66 16.37 -12.24
C ASP A 430 1.07 15.33 -13.20
N THR A 431 1.91 14.64 -13.97
CA THR A 431 1.45 13.61 -14.93
C THR A 431 0.88 12.39 -14.20
N ILE A 432 1.51 11.96 -13.09
CA ILE A 432 0.98 10.87 -12.25
C ILE A 432 -0.30 11.30 -11.52
N SER A 433 -0.37 12.54 -11.01
CA SER A 433 -1.59 13.08 -10.39
C SER A 433 -2.76 13.06 -11.36
N CYS A 434 -2.52 13.43 -12.63
CA CYS A 434 -3.53 13.34 -13.69
C CYS A 434 -4.06 11.91 -13.86
N ALA A 435 -3.19 10.91 -13.94
CA ALA A 435 -3.60 9.51 -14.07
C ALA A 435 -4.41 9.02 -12.85
N VAL A 436 -4.10 9.49 -11.65
CA VAL A 436 -4.86 9.18 -10.43
C VAL A 436 -6.21 9.91 -10.41
N ASP A 437 -6.25 11.16 -10.87
CA ASP A 437 -7.48 11.95 -10.94
C ASP A 437 -8.51 11.36 -11.91
N TRP A 438 -8.09 10.58 -12.91
CA TRP A 438 -9.00 9.82 -13.77
C TRP A 438 -9.93 8.90 -12.96
N VAL A 439 -9.40 8.25 -11.91
CA VAL A 439 -10.21 7.43 -10.98
C VAL A 439 -11.26 8.29 -10.29
N LYS A 440 -10.86 9.46 -9.76
CA LYS A 440 -11.77 10.38 -9.06
C LYS A 440 -12.89 10.88 -9.96
N VAL A 441 -12.55 11.25 -11.20
CA VAL A 441 -13.51 11.75 -12.20
C VAL A 441 -14.55 10.69 -12.52
N LEU A 442 -14.13 9.47 -12.85
CA LEU A 442 -15.06 8.38 -13.13
C LEU A 442 -15.86 7.94 -11.91
N TYR A 443 -15.25 7.88 -10.72
CA TYR A 443 -15.94 7.54 -9.48
C TYR A 443 -17.06 8.54 -9.15
N THR A 444 -16.79 9.84 -9.32
CA THR A 444 -17.77 10.92 -9.16
C THR A 444 -18.92 10.79 -10.17
N ALA A 445 -18.62 10.33 -11.38
CA ALA A 445 -19.62 10.01 -12.40
C ALA A 445 -20.34 8.65 -12.19
N GLY A 446 -20.04 7.95 -11.09
CA GLY A 446 -20.74 6.74 -10.67
C GLY A 446 -20.01 5.43 -10.92
N ALA A 447 -18.83 5.41 -11.55
CA ALA A 447 -18.04 4.18 -11.73
C ALA A 447 -17.59 3.57 -10.39
N ARG A 448 -17.48 2.23 -10.32
CA ARG A 448 -17.19 1.52 -9.06
C ARG A 448 -16.12 0.44 -9.15
N ASN A 449 -15.60 0.06 -10.31
CA ASN A 449 -14.53 -0.93 -10.38
C ASN A 449 -13.39 -0.39 -11.26
N PHE A 450 -12.18 -0.33 -10.72
CA PHE A 450 -11.03 0.30 -11.36
C PHE A 450 -9.82 -0.62 -11.35
N ILE A 451 -9.09 -0.65 -12.47
CA ILE A 451 -7.73 -1.18 -12.56
C ILE A 451 -6.83 -0.10 -13.19
N VAL A 452 -5.86 0.39 -12.43
CA VAL A 452 -4.80 1.26 -12.96
C VAL A 452 -3.55 0.41 -13.21
N GLN A 453 -3.07 0.41 -14.44
CA GLN A 453 -1.82 -0.25 -14.81
C GLN A 453 -0.66 0.71 -14.57
N ASN A 454 0.39 0.25 -13.89
CA ASN A 454 1.61 1.02 -13.77
C ASN A 454 2.38 1.05 -15.12
N MET A 455 3.35 1.95 -15.26
CA MET A 455 4.19 2.00 -16.47
C MET A 455 5.02 0.71 -16.56
N LEU A 456 5.11 0.13 -17.76
CA LEU A 456 6.03 -0.98 -18.03
C LEU A 456 7.50 -0.53 -17.84
N PRO A 457 8.50 -1.44 -17.70
CA PRO A 457 9.90 -1.06 -17.56
C PRO A 457 10.42 -0.42 -18.86
N LEU A 458 10.17 0.88 -19.05
CA LEU A 458 10.46 1.58 -20.30
C LEU A 458 11.94 1.51 -20.67
N GLN A 459 12.83 1.42 -19.69
CA GLN A 459 14.27 1.21 -19.89
C GLN A 459 14.63 -0.12 -20.59
N LEU A 460 13.71 -1.09 -20.66
CA LEU A 460 13.86 -2.35 -21.39
C LEU A 460 13.33 -2.29 -22.83
N THR A 461 12.61 -1.22 -23.19
CA THR A 461 12.25 -0.99 -24.60
C THR A 461 13.52 -0.69 -25.41
N ILE A 462 13.51 -1.00 -26.70
CA ILE A 462 14.67 -0.73 -27.55
C ILE A 462 14.94 0.78 -27.59
N LEU A 463 13.89 1.62 -27.61
CA LEU A 463 14.01 3.09 -27.64
C LEU A 463 14.84 3.66 -26.47
N TYR A 464 14.64 3.16 -25.26
CA TYR A 464 15.32 3.64 -24.05
C TYR A 464 16.41 2.70 -23.53
N SER A 465 16.72 1.61 -24.24
CA SER A 465 17.81 0.71 -23.88
C SER A 465 19.17 1.39 -23.98
N ALA A 466 20.15 0.93 -23.19
CA ALA A 466 21.53 1.40 -23.29
C ALA A 466 22.16 1.09 -24.67
N ASP A 467 21.65 0.05 -25.35
CA ASP A 467 22.08 -0.39 -26.68
C ASP A 467 21.19 0.16 -27.81
N SER A 468 20.40 1.21 -27.53
CA SER A 468 19.48 1.78 -28.51
C SER A 468 20.20 2.35 -29.74
N TYR A 469 19.49 2.36 -30.87
CA TYR A 469 19.95 2.91 -32.14
C TYR A 469 19.00 4.02 -32.64
N PRO A 470 19.42 4.87 -33.59
CA PRO A 470 18.53 5.79 -34.28
C PRO A 470 17.37 5.01 -34.90
N ASN A 471 16.16 5.32 -34.48
CA ASN A 471 14.94 4.59 -34.84
C ASN A 471 13.82 5.55 -35.17
N ARG A 472 12.64 5.03 -35.51
CA ARG A 472 11.47 5.82 -35.94
C ARG A 472 11.01 6.88 -34.93
N TYR A 473 11.35 6.73 -33.65
CA TYR A 473 10.96 7.65 -32.58
C TYR A 473 12.01 8.71 -32.30
N TRP A 474 13.30 8.44 -32.56
CA TRP A 474 14.37 9.39 -32.32
C TRP A 474 15.62 9.05 -33.13
N THR A 475 16.04 9.99 -33.98
CA THR A 475 17.23 9.87 -34.84
C THR A 475 18.37 10.79 -34.45
N GLU A 476 18.15 11.79 -33.61
CA GLU A 476 19.19 12.72 -33.18
C GLU A 476 20.21 12.08 -32.24
N GLN A 477 21.41 12.66 -32.16
CA GLN A 477 22.44 12.20 -31.24
C GLN A 477 21.96 12.27 -29.78
N ARG A 478 22.06 11.15 -29.07
CA ARG A 478 21.80 11.06 -27.62
C ARG A 478 22.82 10.17 -26.93
N ASN A 479 22.92 10.31 -25.61
CA ASN A 479 23.65 9.38 -24.75
C ASN A 479 22.67 8.29 -24.29
N THR A 480 22.74 7.11 -24.91
CA THR A 480 21.79 6.01 -24.67
C THR A 480 21.86 5.47 -23.24
N THR A 481 23.06 5.42 -22.64
CA THR A 481 23.24 5.03 -21.23
C THR A 481 22.56 6.02 -20.30
N GLU A 482 22.70 7.32 -20.53
CA GLU A 482 22.06 8.35 -19.71
C GLU A 482 20.53 8.31 -19.83
N TRP A 483 20.01 8.15 -21.05
CA TRP A 483 18.57 7.98 -21.26
C TRP A 483 18.03 6.73 -20.58
N ASN A 484 18.78 5.62 -20.62
CA ASN A 484 18.40 4.40 -19.93
C ASN A 484 18.28 4.60 -18.41
N VAL A 485 19.26 5.29 -17.80
CA VAL A 485 19.24 5.63 -16.37
C VAL A 485 18.07 6.58 -16.04
N PHE A 486 17.90 7.66 -16.80
CA PHE A 486 16.80 8.60 -16.56
C PHE A 486 15.43 7.95 -16.72
N MET A 487 15.26 7.10 -17.73
CA MET A 487 14.00 6.39 -17.92
C MET A 487 13.74 5.38 -16.80
N THR A 488 14.78 4.73 -16.28
CA THR A 488 14.69 3.88 -15.09
C THR A 488 14.18 4.66 -13.88
N GLU A 489 14.75 5.84 -13.62
CA GLU A 489 14.34 6.69 -12.50
C GLU A 489 12.92 7.23 -12.66
N MET A 490 12.57 7.74 -13.85
CA MET A 490 11.22 8.26 -14.13
C MET A 490 10.15 7.17 -14.02
N THR A 491 10.41 5.99 -14.57
CA THR A 491 9.46 4.86 -14.54
C THR A 491 9.25 4.36 -13.11
N ASN A 492 10.33 4.08 -12.38
CA ASN A 492 10.23 3.56 -11.00
C ASN A 492 9.63 4.59 -10.04
N THR A 493 10.04 5.85 -10.16
CA THR A 493 9.48 6.94 -9.35
C THR A 493 8.01 7.15 -9.66
N GLY A 494 7.63 7.17 -10.95
CA GLY A 494 6.25 7.34 -11.37
C GLY A 494 5.35 6.19 -10.88
N ASN A 495 5.82 4.95 -11.00
CA ASN A 495 5.10 3.77 -10.52
C ASN A 495 4.91 3.81 -9.00
N THR A 496 5.99 4.09 -8.25
CA THR A 496 5.93 4.20 -6.78
C THR A 496 5.01 5.33 -6.33
N LEU A 497 5.07 6.49 -7.00
CA LEU A 497 4.21 7.62 -6.72
C LEU A 497 2.74 7.30 -7.01
N SER A 498 2.45 6.65 -8.15
CA SER A 498 1.08 6.24 -8.49
C SER A 498 0.52 5.27 -7.45
N ALA A 499 1.32 4.30 -7.00
CA ALA A 499 0.90 3.33 -6.00
C ALA A 499 0.59 4.01 -4.66
N ALA A 500 1.45 4.93 -4.22
CA ALA A 500 1.22 5.71 -3.01
C ALA A 500 -0.04 6.59 -3.11
N MET A 501 -0.23 7.27 -4.24
CA MET A 501 -1.39 8.13 -4.48
C MET A 501 -2.71 7.35 -4.58
N LEU A 502 -2.70 6.20 -5.27
CA LEU A 502 -3.87 5.31 -5.37
C LEU A 502 -4.21 4.67 -4.03
N SER A 503 -3.20 4.27 -3.25
CA SER A 503 -3.38 3.77 -1.88
C SER A 503 -3.99 4.83 -0.96
N ALA A 504 -3.58 6.10 -1.10
CA ALA A 504 -4.20 7.20 -0.38
C ALA A 504 -5.61 7.54 -0.89
N LEU A 505 -5.91 7.29 -2.17
CA LEU A 505 -7.22 7.55 -2.75
C LEU A 505 -8.25 6.48 -2.35
N ALA A 506 -7.86 5.20 -2.35
CA ALA A 506 -8.76 4.06 -2.21
C ALA A 506 -9.75 4.18 -1.03
N PRO A 507 -9.35 4.56 0.19
CA PRO A 507 -10.26 4.68 1.33
C PRO A 507 -11.40 5.68 1.13
N THR A 508 -11.25 6.64 0.21
CA THR A 508 -12.26 7.65 -0.10
C THR A 508 -13.31 7.17 -1.11
N LEU A 509 -13.08 6.04 -1.77
CA LEU A 509 -13.93 5.50 -2.85
C LEU A 509 -14.97 4.52 -2.28
N THR A 510 -15.90 5.02 -1.46
CA THR A 510 -16.93 4.20 -0.80
C THR A 510 -17.70 3.31 -1.79
N GLY A 511 -17.67 2.00 -1.54
CA GLY A 511 -18.38 1.01 -2.34
C GLY A 511 -17.77 0.76 -3.72
N ALA A 512 -16.54 1.21 -3.95
CA ALA A 512 -15.77 0.90 -5.15
C ALA A 512 -14.69 -0.15 -4.86
N HIS A 513 -14.18 -0.74 -5.93
CA HIS A 513 -13.02 -1.62 -5.98
C HIS A 513 -11.92 -0.93 -6.79
N LEU A 514 -10.69 -0.92 -6.29
CA LEU A 514 -9.54 -0.32 -6.97
C LEU A 514 -8.34 -1.26 -6.89
N GLY A 515 -7.83 -1.68 -8.05
CA GLY A 515 -6.62 -2.48 -8.18
C GLY A 515 -5.50 -1.74 -8.89
N ILE A 516 -4.26 -2.01 -8.48
CA ILE A 516 -3.04 -1.66 -9.22
C ILE A 516 -2.57 -2.92 -9.94
N PHE A 517 -2.52 -2.88 -11.26
CA PHE A 517 -1.97 -3.98 -12.05
C PHE A 517 -0.50 -3.71 -12.34
N ASP A 518 0.36 -4.65 -11.96
CA ASP A 518 1.82 -4.55 -12.05
C ASP A 518 2.34 -4.94 -13.45
N SER A 519 2.04 -4.08 -14.43
CA SER A 519 2.60 -4.19 -15.78
C SER A 519 4.13 -4.13 -15.74
N TYR A 520 4.74 -3.38 -14.82
CA TYR A 520 6.19 -3.32 -14.65
C TYR A 520 6.79 -4.71 -14.34
N GLY A 521 6.28 -5.35 -13.30
CA GLY A 521 6.72 -6.68 -12.87
C GLY A 521 6.42 -7.75 -13.90
N LEU A 522 5.23 -7.75 -14.51
CA LEU A 522 4.84 -8.71 -15.54
C LEU A 522 5.81 -8.66 -16.73
N ILE A 523 6.04 -7.46 -17.27
CA ILE A 523 6.92 -7.27 -18.42
C ILE A 523 8.38 -7.59 -18.07
N SER A 524 8.82 -7.27 -16.85
CA SER A 524 10.14 -7.70 -16.34
C SER A 524 10.25 -9.23 -16.25
N ALA A 525 9.17 -9.93 -15.91
CA ALA A 525 9.12 -11.39 -15.86
C ALA A 525 9.14 -12.02 -17.25
N VAL A 526 8.44 -11.43 -18.24
CA VAL A 526 8.56 -11.84 -19.65
C VAL A 526 10.00 -11.67 -20.15
N TYR A 527 10.65 -10.56 -19.80
CA TYR A 527 12.04 -10.30 -20.20
C TYR A 527 13.03 -11.32 -19.61
N THR A 528 12.90 -11.63 -18.32
CA THR A 528 13.85 -12.49 -17.59
C THR A 528 13.57 -13.98 -17.74
N HIS A 529 12.31 -14.36 -18.00
CA HIS A 529 11.85 -15.74 -18.09
C HIS A 529 10.90 -15.95 -19.30
N PRO A 530 11.31 -15.59 -20.53
CA PRO A 530 10.41 -15.55 -21.69
C PRO A 530 9.75 -16.90 -22.01
N GLN A 531 10.42 -18.01 -21.70
CA GLN A 531 9.89 -19.36 -21.89
C GLN A 531 8.62 -19.68 -21.10
N ASN A 532 8.30 -18.89 -20.07
CA ASN A 532 7.09 -19.07 -19.28
C ASN A 532 5.88 -18.32 -19.88
N TYR A 533 6.11 -17.41 -20.83
CA TYR A 533 5.12 -16.45 -21.31
C TYR A 533 4.94 -16.45 -22.83
N LEU A 534 6.02 -16.56 -23.58
CA LEU A 534 6.02 -16.57 -25.04
C LEU A 534 5.86 -18.00 -25.56
N ASN A 535 5.18 -18.17 -26.70
CA ASN A 535 4.92 -19.50 -27.27
C ASN A 535 6.19 -20.15 -27.83
N GLY A 536 7.10 -19.36 -28.42
CA GLY A 536 8.46 -19.80 -28.73
C GLY A 536 8.60 -20.75 -29.92
N THR A 537 8.07 -20.42 -31.10
CA THR A 537 8.32 -21.26 -32.31
C THR A 537 9.74 -21.10 -32.87
N ALA A 538 10.46 -20.08 -32.43
CA ALA A 538 11.89 -19.86 -32.59
C ALA A 538 12.56 -19.51 -31.24
N ALA A 539 13.88 -19.27 -31.25
CA ALA A 539 14.58 -18.77 -30.06
C ALA A 539 13.96 -17.46 -29.56
N TYR A 540 13.72 -17.36 -28.25
CA TYR A 540 13.11 -16.17 -27.63
C TYR A 540 13.98 -14.93 -27.84
N ASN A 541 13.34 -13.80 -28.16
CA ASN A 541 13.99 -12.52 -28.34
C ASN A 541 13.28 -11.43 -27.53
N VAL A 542 13.97 -10.93 -26.50
CA VAL A 542 13.46 -9.92 -25.56
C VAL A 542 14.20 -8.57 -25.69
N THR A 543 15.25 -8.50 -26.50
CA THR A 543 16.10 -7.31 -26.69
C THR A 543 16.00 -6.71 -28.09
N GLY A 544 15.50 -7.48 -29.07
CA GLY A 544 15.13 -7.00 -30.40
C GLY A 544 13.62 -6.98 -30.59
N CYS A 545 13.19 -6.49 -31.75
CA CYS A 545 11.77 -6.33 -32.10
C CYS A 545 11.45 -7.00 -33.46
N ILE A 546 10.17 -7.28 -33.69
CA ILE A 546 9.67 -7.91 -34.92
C ILE A 546 9.92 -7.02 -36.14
N ASN A 547 9.60 -5.74 -36.03
CA ASN A 547 9.73 -4.71 -37.04
C ASN A 547 10.79 -3.70 -36.58
N SER A 548 12.05 -3.99 -36.89
CA SER A 548 13.20 -3.16 -36.51
C SER A 548 13.57 -2.22 -37.64
N CYS A 549 13.45 -0.91 -37.43
CA CYS A 549 13.74 0.11 -38.43
C CYS A 549 14.92 0.96 -37.97
N VAL A 550 16.09 0.74 -38.57
CA VAL A 550 17.34 1.45 -38.23
C VAL A 550 17.53 2.64 -39.15
N TYR A 551 17.61 3.83 -38.57
CA TYR A 551 17.82 5.09 -39.27
C TYR A 551 19.30 5.52 -39.22
N GLN A 552 19.69 6.42 -40.10
CA GLN A 552 20.94 7.18 -39.94
C GLN A 552 20.76 8.28 -38.88
N LEU A 553 21.87 8.69 -38.29
CA LEU A 553 21.89 9.82 -37.35
C LEU A 553 21.33 11.08 -38.03
N ASP A 554 20.43 11.78 -37.35
CA ASP A 554 19.72 12.98 -37.82
C ASP A 554 18.87 12.77 -39.10
N GLU A 555 18.59 11.52 -39.49
CA GLU A 555 17.70 11.22 -40.60
C GLU A 555 16.26 11.63 -40.28
N SER A 556 15.54 12.14 -41.28
CA SER A 556 14.11 12.43 -41.13
C SER A 556 13.31 11.14 -40.94
N THR A 557 12.50 11.10 -39.89
CA THR A 557 11.59 9.98 -39.61
C THR A 557 10.41 9.88 -40.59
N ALA A 558 10.22 10.89 -41.45
CA ALA A 558 9.16 10.92 -42.48
C ALA A 558 9.58 10.30 -43.83
N GLY A 559 10.85 9.87 -43.97
CA GLY A 559 11.39 9.28 -45.19
C GLY A 559 11.23 7.75 -45.28
N PRO A 560 11.50 7.14 -46.45
CA PRO A 560 11.51 5.69 -46.60
C PRO A 560 12.68 5.06 -45.82
N VAL A 561 12.39 4.18 -44.87
CA VAL A 561 13.39 3.44 -44.08
C VAL A 561 13.40 1.96 -44.47
N THR A 562 14.57 1.32 -44.37
CA THR A 562 14.66 -0.14 -44.49
C THR A 562 14.43 -0.76 -43.11
N CYS A 563 13.32 -1.47 -42.96
CA CYS A 563 13.04 -2.24 -41.75
C CYS A 563 13.36 -3.72 -41.97
N ASN A 564 13.92 -4.36 -40.95
CA ASN A 564 14.02 -5.81 -40.87
C ASN A 564 12.76 -6.34 -40.18
N VAL A 565 11.98 -7.15 -40.89
CA VAL A 565 10.71 -7.70 -40.41
C VAL A 565 10.84 -9.20 -40.20
N THR A 566 10.57 -9.66 -38.98
CA THR A 566 10.42 -11.08 -38.68
C THR A 566 9.04 -11.56 -39.12
N GLU A 567 9.01 -12.54 -40.01
CA GLU A 567 7.78 -13.06 -40.62
C GLU A 567 7.37 -14.43 -40.08
N GLY A 568 6.10 -14.79 -40.31
CA GLY A 568 5.57 -16.11 -39.97
C GLY A 568 5.47 -16.37 -38.47
N THR A 569 5.56 -17.64 -38.06
CA THR A 569 5.32 -18.05 -36.67
C THR A 569 6.37 -17.51 -35.71
N ALA A 570 7.61 -17.28 -36.18
CA ALA A 570 8.72 -16.81 -35.35
C ALA A 570 8.43 -15.49 -34.60
N ARG A 571 7.43 -14.72 -35.03
CA ARG A 571 6.90 -13.54 -34.32
C ARG A 571 6.48 -13.84 -32.89
N ASP A 572 6.00 -15.05 -32.60
CA ASP A 572 5.55 -15.46 -31.26
C ASP A 572 6.68 -15.72 -30.25
N SER A 573 7.94 -15.62 -30.71
CA SER A 573 9.14 -15.65 -29.88
C SER A 573 9.62 -14.26 -29.45
N PHE A 574 9.02 -13.18 -29.97
CA PHE A 574 9.45 -11.81 -29.69
C PHE A 574 8.58 -11.15 -28.63
N MET A 575 9.24 -10.43 -27.72
CA MET A 575 8.58 -9.62 -26.71
C MET A 575 8.08 -8.28 -27.26
N TRP A 576 8.84 -7.67 -28.17
CA TRP A 576 8.58 -6.34 -28.72
C TRP A 576 8.18 -6.42 -30.19
N TYR A 577 7.20 -5.62 -30.60
CA TYR A 577 6.85 -5.46 -32.01
C TYR A 577 7.79 -4.49 -32.71
N ASP A 578 7.94 -3.28 -32.19
CA ASP A 578 8.88 -2.28 -32.68
C ASP A 578 9.74 -1.75 -31.52
N GLU A 579 10.39 -0.60 -31.67
CA GLU A 579 11.31 -0.11 -30.65
C GLU A 579 10.64 0.35 -29.34
N LEU A 580 9.29 0.41 -29.29
CA LEU A 580 8.54 0.87 -28.12
C LEU A 580 7.39 -0.06 -27.74
N HIS A 581 6.69 -0.65 -28.71
CA HIS A 581 5.44 -1.36 -28.46
C HIS A 581 5.65 -2.86 -28.18
N PRO A 582 4.91 -3.45 -27.24
CA PRO A 582 4.83 -4.89 -27.07
C PRO A 582 4.42 -5.61 -28.35
N SER A 583 4.82 -6.87 -28.50
CA SER A 583 4.29 -7.74 -29.56
C SER A 583 2.88 -8.22 -29.23
N GLU A 584 2.12 -8.60 -30.25
CA GLU A 584 0.83 -9.29 -30.07
C GLU A 584 0.89 -10.47 -29.08
N GLN A 585 2.00 -11.22 -29.04
CA GLN A 585 2.15 -12.32 -28.07
C GLN A 585 2.30 -11.79 -26.64
N THR A 586 3.01 -10.69 -26.44
CA THR A 586 3.09 -10.01 -25.14
C THR A 586 1.72 -9.41 -24.75
N ASP A 587 0.98 -8.84 -25.71
CA ASP A 587 -0.39 -8.38 -25.50
C ASP A 587 -1.33 -9.49 -25.06
N ARG A 588 -1.20 -10.69 -25.64
CA ARG A 588 -1.93 -11.89 -25.17
C ARG A 588 -1.59 -12.26 -23.74
N VAL A 589 -0.36 -12.05 -23.30
CA VAL A 589 0.07 -12.30 -21.91
C VAL A 589 -0.54 -11.26 -20.97
N ILE A 590 -0.43 -9.97 -21.30
CA ILE A 590 -1.07 -8.88 -20.52
C ILE A 590 -2.57 -9.14 -20.39
N ALA A 591 -3.23 -9.45 -21.50
CA ALA A 591 -4.65 -9.77 -21.55
C ALA A 591 -5.04 -10.96 -20.67
N ARG A 592 -4.25 -12.05 -20.70
CA ARG A 592 -4.47 -13.24 -19.89
C ARG A 592 -4.44 -12.89 -18.40
N GLU A 593 -3.41 -12.16 -17.97
CA GLU A 593 -3.23 -11.82 -16.56
C GLU A 593 -4.27 -10.82 -16.06
N ILE A 594 -4.62 -9.80 -16.86
CA ILE A 594 -5.69 -8.86 -16.52
C ILE A 594 -7.05 -9.57 -16.46
N ALA A 595 -7.38 -10.42 -17.44
CA ALA A 595 -8.62 -11.18 -17.40
C ALA A 595 -8.67 -12.10 -16.18
N ALA A 596 -7.58 -12.81 -15.88
CA ALA A 596 -7.47 -13.67 -14.70
C ALA A 596 -7.62 -12.89 -13.38
N ALA A 597 -7.08 -11.68 -13.32
CA ALA A 597 -7.26 -10.75 -12.20
C ALA A 597 -8.72 -10.34 -12.00
N ILE A 598 -9.41 -9.95 -13.08
CA ILE A 598 -10.81 -9.50 -13.04
C ILE A 598 -11.75 -10.66 -12.69
N VAL A 599 -11.59 -11.83 -13.31
CA VAL A 599 -12.44 -13.00 -13.02
C VAL A 599 -12.04 -13.76 -11.76
N ARG A 600 -10.99 -13.29 -11.07
CA ARG A 600 -10.48 -13.83 -9.80
C ARG A 600 -9.91 -15.25 -9.89
N ASN A 601 -9.32 -15.60 -11.03
CA ASN A 601 -8.55 -16.84 -11.19
C ASN A 601 -7.07 -16.70 -10.79
N SER A 602 -6.57 -15.46 -10.72
CA SER A 602 -5.20 -15.15 -10.30
C SER A 602 -5.15 -13.78 -9.62
N SER A 603 -4.20 -13.59 -8.70
CA SER A 603 -3.85 -12.27 -8.15
C SER A 603 -2.35 -11.98 -8.25
N THR A 604 -1.62 -12.72 -9.09
CA THR A 604 -0.15 -12.63 -9.15
C THR A 604 0.36 -11.24 -9.53
N TRP A 605 -0.35 -10.55 -10.42
CA TRP A 605 0.06 -9.26 -10.98
C TRP A 605 -0.88 -8.11 -10.61
N ILE A 606 -1.72 -8.30 -9.59
CA ILE A 606 -2.66 -7.27 -9.15
C ILE A 606 -2.73 -7.15 -7.64
N ASP A 607 -2.58 -5.93 -7.16
CA ASP A 607 -2.81 -5.56 -5.77
C ASP A 607 -4.15 -4.82 -5.68
N TRP A 608 -5.16 -5.45 -5.07
CA TRP A 608 -6.42 -4.80 -4.76
C TRP A 608 -6.26 -3.94 -3.50
N LEU A 609 -6.68 -2.69 -3.55
CA LEU A 609 -6.54 -1.73 -2.44
C LEU A 609 -7.82 -1.64 -1.59
N ILE A 610 -8.98 -1.76 -2.23
CA ILE A 610 -10.33 -1.75 -1.64
C ILE A 610 -11.23 -2.72 -2.39
#